data_AF-A0A965GBI0-F1
#
_entry.id   AF-A0A965GBI0-F1
#
_cell.length_a   1.000
_cell.length_b   1.000
_cell.length_c   1.000
_cell.angle_alpha   90.00
_cell.angle_beta   90.00
_cell.angle_gamma   90.00
#
_symmetry.space_group_name_H-M   'P 1'
#
loop_
_entity.id
_entity.type
_entity.pdbx_description
1 polymer ?
#
loop_
_entity_poly.entity_id
_entity_poly.type
_entity_poly.pdbx_seq_one_letter_code
_entity_poly.pdbx_strand_id
1 'polypeptide(L)'
;MLKSSPQQLINDALTAPSWSNTRPFKVCVATGQVRERISTEFLSRWERLSKFRNGNLLTKIAMLLKGAGLPTSNRLLARGYVPELKPRAERVGKELYEWLGVKRGDRKARDEQWAKNYQFFDAPVELFIYIHKSLHIFAANDAGLMLENLILSAHARGLGTCLQGAVVIWDDIIRDEFDVPSDYKILTGLAIGYPKDSHANNFGAHRLAPSEIVIPPKRTE
;
A
#
# COMPACT_ATOMS: atom_id res chain seq x y z
N MET A 1 0.38 -16.13 16.77
CA MET A 1 -1.01 -15.92 16.30
C MET A 1 -1.49 -14.58 16.84
N LEU A 2 -2.21 -13.79 16.05
CA LEU A 2 -2.81 -12.53 16.54
C LEU A 2 -3.84 -12.83 17.63
N LYS A 3 -3.90 -12.03 18.71
CA LYS A 3 -4.95 -12.15 19.76
C LYS A 3 -6.35 -11.82 19.23
N SER A 4 -6.44 -11.13 18.10
CA SER A 4 -7.68 -10.82 17.40
C SER A 4 -7.62 -11.41 15.99
N SER A 5 -8.68 -12.09 15.58
CA SER A 5 -8.72 -12.67 14.24
C SER A 5 -8.90 -11.57 13.18
N PRO A 6 -8.36 -11.74 11.96
CA PRO A 6 -8.65 -10.84 10.84
C PRO A 6 -10.15 -10.64 10.62
N GLN A 7 -10.96 -11.68 10.87
CA GLN A 7 -12.42 -11.61 10.77
C GLN A 7 -13.04 -10.58 11.72
N GLN A 8 -12.53 -10.48 12.95
CA GLN A 8 -13.02 -9.49 13.92
C GLN A 8 -12.71 -8.07 13.47
N LEU A 9 -11.50 -7.81 12.96
CA LEU A 9 -11.12 -6.50 12.44
C LEU A 9 -11.98 -6.11 11.22
N ILE A 10 -12.24 -7.07 10.32
CA ILE A 10 -13.13 -6.87 9.18
C ILE A 10 -14.56 -6.57 9.63
N ASN A 11 -15.06 -7.25 10.67
CA ASN A 11 -16.38 -6.97 11.21
C ASN A 11 -16.50 -5.54 11.77
N ASP A 12 -15.50 -5.09 12.52
CA ASP A 12 -15.44 -3.72 13.01
C ASP A 12 -15.36 -2.71 11.84
N ALA A 13 -14.60 -3.03 10.79
CA ALA A 13 -14.47 -2.20 9.60
C ALA A 13 -15.81 -2.02 8.84
N LEU A 14 -16.69 -3.02 8.87
CA LEU A 14 -18.02 -2.97 8.22
C LEU A 14 -19.01 -1.98 8.87
N THR A 15 -18.66 -1.42 10.04
CA THR A 15 -19.39 -0.29 10.65
C THR A 15 -19.19 1.01 9.88
N ALA A 16 -18.19 1.10 9.00
CA ALA A 16 -17.99 2.25 8.14
C ALA A 16 -19.20 2.45 7.21
N PRO A 17 -19.64 3.69 7.00
CA PRO A 17 -20.69 3.97 6.03
C PRO A 17 -20.19 3.75 4.60
N SER A 18 -21.11 3.54 3.68
CA SER A 18 -20.86 3.51 2.23
C SER A 18 -22.05 4.09 1.50
N TRP A 19 -21.83 4.60 0.28
CA TRP A 19 -22.93 5.17 -0.48
C TRP A 19 -24.01 4.11 -0.74
N SER A 20 -25.24 4.43 -0.31
CA SER A 20 -26.40 3.55 -0.40
C SER A 20 -26.17 2.19 0.26
N ASN A 21 -25.28 2.15 1.25
CA ASN A 21 -24.92 0.94 2.00
C ASN A 21 -24.34 -0.19 1.12
N THR A 22 -23.82 0.14 -0.07
CA THR A 22 -23.43 -0.83 -1.11
C THR A 22 -22.14 -1.60 -0.81
N ARG A 23 -21.24 -1.04 0.02
CA ARG A 23 -19.93 -1.63 0.38
C ARG A 23 -19.21 -2.22 -0.85
N PRO A 24 -18.85 -1.40 -1.85
CA PRO A 24 -18.36 -1.88 -3.15
C PRO A 24 -16.90 -2.33 -3.11
N PHE A 25 -16.49 -2.97 -2.01
CA PHE A 25 -15.13 -3.44 -1.75
C PHE A 25 -15.10 -4.94 -1.40
N LYS A 26 -13.95 -5.56 -1.63
CA LYS A 26 -13.64 -6.95 -1.25
C LYS A 26 -12.27 -7.00 -0.59
N VAL A 27 -12.07 -7.97 0.29
CA VAL A 27 -10.83 -8.14 1.07
C VAL A 27 -10.31 -9.55 0.85
N CYS A 28 -9.10 -9.69 0.35
CA CYS A 28 -8.37 -10.95 0.37
C CYS A 28 -7.52 -10.99 1.64
N VAL A 29 -7.63 -12.07 2.43
CA VAL A 29 -6.93 -12.22 3.71
C VAL A 29 -5.80 -13.22 3.53
N ALA A 30 -4.57 -12.74 3.40
CA ALA A 30 -3.39 -13.59 3.26
C ALA A 30 -2.75 -13.84 4.63
N THR A 31 -2.67 -15.12 5.02
CA THR A 31 -1.97 -15.57 6.23
C THR A 31 -1.20 -16.87 5.95
N GLY A 32 -0.26 -17.23 6.82
CA GLY A 32 0.48 -18.49 6.71
C GLY A 32 1.11 -18.70 5.34
N GLN A 33 0.95 -19.89 4.76
CA GLN A 33 1.58 -20.25 3.49
C GLN A 33 1.14 -19.38 2.31
N VAL A 34 -0.12 -18.94 2.26
CA VAL A 34 -0.62 -18.06 1.18
C VAL A 34 0.16 -16.74 1.20
N ARG A 35 0.30 -16.14 2.40
CA ARG A 35 1.08 -14.91 2.60
C ARG A 35 2.55 -15.11 2.21
N GLU A 36 3.17 -16.23 2.59
CA GLU A 36 4.57 -16.53 2.24
C GLU A 36 4.79 -16.70 0.73
N ARG A 37 3.90 -17.41 0.03
CA ARG A 37 4.00 -17.57 -1.43
C ARG A 37 3.87 -16.23 -2.15
N ILE A 38 2.89 -15.41 -1.76
CA ILE A 38 2.71 -14.07 -2.31
C ILE A 38 3.97 -13.22 -2.07
N SER A 39 4.46 -13.14 -0.83
CA SER A 39 5.69 -12.41 -0.47
C SER A 39 6.89 -12.86 -1.31
N THR A 40 7.07 -14.18 -1.46
CA THR A 40 8.18 -14.76 -2.23
C THR A 40 8.12 -14.34 -3.69
N GLU A 41 6.95 -14.39 -4.31
CA GLU A 41 6.79 -13.99 -5.71
C GLU A 41 6.95 -12.47 -5.90
N PHE A 42 6.39 -11.65 -5.01
CA PHE A 42 6.62 -10.20 -5.02
C PHE A 42 8.12 -9.86 -4.93
N LEU A 43 8.86 -10.52 -4.04
CA LEU A 43 10.31 -10.33 -3.90
C LEU A 43 11.07 -10.78 -5.14
N SER A 44 10.71 -11.92 -5.74
CA SER A 44 11.31 -12.42 -6.98
C SER A 44 11.15 -11.41 -8.13
N ARG A 45 9.95 -10.83 -8.27
CA ARG A 45 9.69 -9.79 -9.29
C ARG A 45 10.39 -8.48 -8.97
N TRP A 46 10.46 -8.09 -7.69
CA TRP A 46 11.20 -6.90 -7.27
C TRP A 46 12.70 -7.01 -7.50
N GLU A 47 13.29 -8.15 -7.23
CA GLU A 47 14.72 -8.38 -7.47
C GLU A 47 15.05 -8.18 -8.96
N ARG A 48 14.18 -8.68 -9.85
CA ARG A 48 14.30 -8.46 -11.30
C ARG A 48 14.13 -6.96 -11.62
N LEU A 49 13.04 -6.34 -11.16
CA LEU A 49 12.70 -4.95 -11.47
C LEU A 49 13.75 -3.95 -10.95
N SER A 50 14.25 -4.11 -9.73
CA SER A 50 15.25 -3.23 -9.10
C SER A 50 16.60 -3.27 -9.84
N LYS A 51 17.05 -4.46 -10.28
CA LYS A 51 18.23 -4.62 -11.14
C LYS A 51 18.09 -3.84 -12.45
N PHE A 52 16.91 -3.85 -13.07
CA PHE A 52 16.66 -3.10 -14.30
C PHE A 52 16.55 -1.59 -14.07
N ARG A 53 15.93 -1.16 -12.96
CA ARG A 53 15.84 0.26 -12.58
C ARG A 53 17.22 0.88 -12.39
N ASN A 54 18.15 0.12 -11.84
CA ASN A 54 19.53 0.55 -11.60
C ASN A 54 20.48 0.24 -12.76
N GLY A 55 20.02 -0.54 -13.74
CA GLY A 55 20.83 -1.01 -14.86
C GLY A 55 20.98 -0.01 -16.01
N ASN A 56 21.94 -0.34 -16.86
CA ASN A 56 22.32 0.40 -18.06
C ASN A 56 21.23 0.24 -19.16
N LEU A 57 21.36 0.98 -20.26
CA LEU A 57 20.37 0.96 -21.35
C LEU A 57 20.09 -0.46 -21.90
N LEU A 58 21.12 -1.30 -21.98
CA LEU A 58 21.00 -2.71 -22.41
C LEU A 58 20.10 -3.54 -21.49
N THR A 59 20.22 -3.37 -20.17
CA THR A 59 19.39 -4.08 -19.19
C THR A 59 17.93 -3.66 -19.34
N LYS A 60 17.65 -2.38 -19.61
CA LYS A 60 16.30 -1.88 -19.87
C LYS A 60 15.68 -2.46 -21.15
N ILE A 61 16.46 -2.59 -22.22
CA ILE A 61 16.01 -3.22 -23.49
C ILE A 61 15.70 -4.70 -23.27
N ALA A 62 16.56 -5.44 -22.55
CA ALA A 62 16.33 -6.84 -22.23
C ALA A 62 15.04 -7.07 -21.41
N MET A 63 14.67 -6.14 -20.53
CA MET A 63 13.42 -6.20 -19.77
C MET A 63 12.19 -6.14 -20.69
N LEU A 64 12.22 -5.30 -21.72
CA LEU A 64 11.12 -5.12 -22.66
C LEU A 64 10.88 -6.37 -23.51
N LEU A 65 11.95 -7.12 -23.81
CA LEU A 65 11.88 -8.37 -24.59
C LEU A 65 11.45 -9.59 -23.76
N LYS A 66 11.79 -9.64 -22.47
CA LYS A 66 11.48 -10.81 -21.61
C LYS A 66 10.19 -10.69 -20.81
N GLY A 67 9.59 -9.50 -20.70
CA GLY A 67 8.34 -9.26 -19.97
C GLY A 67 8.37 -9.52 -18.45
N ALA A 68 9.46 -10.11 -17.93
CA ALA A 68 9.56 -10.56 -16.56
C ALA A 68 9.69 -9.39 -15.57
N GLY A 69 8.76 -9.29 -14.63
CA GLY A 69 8.74 -8.28 -13.57
C GLY A 69 8.06 -6.96 -13.95
N LEU A 70 7.51 -6.84 -15.15
CA LEU A 70 6.70 -5.68 -15.53
C LEU A 70 5.46 -5.56 -14.63
N PRO A 71 5.03 -4.34 -14.28
CA PRO A 71 3.75 -4.13 -13.62
C PRO A 71 2.63 -4.78 -14.43
N THR A 72 1.84 -5.64 -13.79
CA THR A 72 0.70 -6.32 -14.43
C THR A 72 -0.60 -5.56 -14.20
N SER A 73 -0.59 -4.59 -13.29
CA SER A 73 -1.75 -3.83 -12.88
C SER A 73 -1.53 -2.31 -12.88
N ASN A 74 -2.68 -1.63 -12.97
CA ASN A 74 -2.87 -0.21 -12.67
C ASN A 74 -1.80 0.74 -13.23
N ARG A 75 -1.82 0.95 -14.55
CA ARG A 75 -0.90 1.87 -15.29
C ARG A 75 -0.89 3.31 -14.74
N LEU A 76 -1.89 3.71 -13.97
CA LEU A 76 -1.99 5.05 -13.37
C LEU A 76 -1.03 5.28 -12.19
N LEU A 77 -0.51 4.21 -11.55
CA LEU A 77 0.50 4.32 -10.49
C LEU A 77 1.81 4.97 -10.97
N ALA A 78 2.02 5.05 -12.28
CA ALA A 78 3.19 5.70 -12.89
C ALA A 78 3.05 7.24 -13.00
N ARG A 79 1.88 7.83 -12.71
CA ARG A 79 1.72 9.30 -12.75
C ARG A 79 2.34 9.93 -11.52
N GLY A 80 3.31 10.82 -11.73
CA GLY A 80 3.90 11.61 -10.65
C GLY A 80 2.89 12.58 -10.03
N TYR A 81 3.18 13.01 -8.80
CA TYR A 81 2.40 14.05 -8.13
C TYR A 81 2.43 15.36 -8.92
N VAL A 82 1.30 16.08 -8.91
CA VAL A 82 1.20 17.43 -9.46
C VAL A 82 2.13 18.40 -8.70
N PRO A 83 2.59 19.51 -9.33
CA PRO A 83 3.55 20.43 -8.71
C PRO A 83 3.16 20.92 -7.31
N GLU A 84 1.86 21.14 -7.06
CA GLU A 84 1.33 21.55 -5.76
C GLU A 84 1.57 20.50 -4.65
N LEU A 85 1.39 19.21 -4.97
CA LEU A 85 1.45 18.12 -3.99
C LEU A 85 2.84 17.48 -3.88
N LYS A 86 3.65 17.59 -4.94
CA LYS A 86 4.99 16.97 -5.03
C LYS A 86 5.91 17.31 -3.85
N PRO A 87 6.01 18.57 -3.37
CA PRO A 87 6.85 18.91 -2.22
C PRO A 87 6.46 18.15 -0.93
N ARG A 88 5.18 17.85 -0.74
CA ARG A 88 4.69 17.08 0.43
C ARG A 88 5.20 15.64 0.38
N ALA A 89 5.12 15.01 -0.79
CA ALA A 89 5.62 13.65 -1.02
C ALA A 89 7.15 13.56 -0.90
N GLU A 90 7.88 14.55 -1.43
CA GLU A 90 9.34 14.62 -1.31
C GLU A 90 9.79 14.82 0.14
N ARG A 91 9.08 15.64 0.91
CA ARG A 91 9.35 15.86 2.34
C ARG A 91 9.27 14.56 3.13
N VAL A 92 8.14 13.85 3.09
CA VAL A 92 7.99 12.61 3.88
C VAL A 92 8.98 11.54 3.44
N GLY A 93 9.29 11.45 2.14
CA GLY A 93 10.31 10.54 1.64
C GLY A 93 11.69 10.87 2.19
N LYS A 94 12.09 12.14 2.16
CA LYS A 94 13.37 12.61 2.70
C LYS A 94 13.47 12.33 4.20
N GLU A 95 12.48 12.78 4.98
CA GLU A 95 12.44 12.63 6.44
C GLU A 95 12.51 11.15 6.85
N LEU A 96 11.74 10.28 6.18
CA LEU A 96 11.74 8.85 6.48
C LEU A 96 13.10 8.19 6.16
N TYR A 97 13.69 8.47 4.99
CA TYR A 97 14.97 7.86 4.65
C TYR A 97 16.12 8.37 5.52
N GLU A 98 16.11 9.65 5.90
CA GLU A 98 17.04 10.21 6.87
C GLU A 98 16.88 9.54 8.23
N TRP A 99 15.64 9.39 8.71
CA TRP A 99 15.32 8.67 9.96
C TRP A 99 15.82 7.23 9.94
N LEU A 100 15.68 6.53 8.82
CA LEU A 100 16.15 5.15 8.66
C LEU A 100 17.67 5.02 8.43
N GLY A 101 18.42 6.14 8.41
CA GLY A 101 19.86 6.15 8.15
C GLY A 101 20.24 5.82 6.69
N VAL A 102 19.29 5.89 5.76
CA VAL A 102 19.51 5.62 4.33
C VAL A 102 20.06 6.87 3.67
N LYS A 103 21.36 6.85 3.36
CA LYS A 103 22.05 8.00 2.75
C LYS A 103 21.44 8.41 1.42
N ARG A 104 21.36 9.71 1.18
CA ARG A 104 20.98 10.25 -0.14
C ARG A 104 21.92 9.69 -1.21
N GLY A 105 21.35 9.18 -2.30
CA GLY A 105 22.12 8.56 -3.38
C GLY A 105 22.34 7.06 -3.24
N ASP A 106 22.18 6.49 -2.04
CA ASP A 106 22.31 5.04 -1.81
C ASP A 106 21.11 4.28 -2.41
N ARG A 107 21.26 3.83 -3.65
CA ARG A 107 20.18 3.14 -4.38
C ARG A 107 19.90 1.77 -3.77
N LYS A 108 20.96 1.05 -3.38
CA LYS A 108 20.86 -0.31 -2.83
C LYS A 108 20.08 -0.29 -1.51
N ALA A 109 20.45 0.57 -0.57
CA ALA A 109 19.74 0.68 0.71
C ALA A 109 18.27 1.12 0.52
N ARG A 110 17.99 2.00 -0.46
CA ARG A 110 16.60 2.34 -0.83
C ARG A 110 15.83 1.17 -1.41
N ASP A 111 16.45 0.35 -2.25
CA ASP A 111 15.81 -0.85 -2.81
C ASP A 111 15.53 -1.91 -1.75
N GLU A 112 16.46 -2.12 -0.82
CA GLU A 112 16.32 -3.02 0.32
C GLU A 112 15.21 -2.53 1.26
N GLN A 113 15.16 -1.24 1.55
CA GLN A 113 14.07 -0.66 2.35
C GLN A 113 12.73 -0.76 1.62
N TRP A 114 12.69 -0.55 0.31
CA TRP A 114 11.48 -0.72 -0.49
C TRP A 114 11.00 -2.17 -0.50
N ALA A 115 11.91 -3.13 -0.60
CA ALA A 115 11.62 -4.57 -0.60
C ALA A 115 10.87 -5.03 0.66
N LYS A 116 11.03 -4.33 1.79
CA LYS A 116 10.26 -4.62 3.01
C LYS A 116 8.75 -4.50 2.80
N ASN A 117 8.28 -3.70 1.84
CA ASN A 117 6.87 -3.69 1.47
C ASN A 117 6.39 -5.06 1.00
N TYR A 118 7.22 -5.75 0.22
CA TYR A 118 6.90 -7.06 -0.35
C TYR A 118 7.08 -8.21 0.65
N GLN A 119 7.80 -7.95 1.74
CA GLN A 119 7.82 -8.79 2.94
C GLN A 119 6.69 -8.45 3.91
N PHE A 120 5.82 -7.50 3.57
CA PHE A 120 4.76 -6.95 4.44
C PHE A 120 5.31 -6.48 5.79
N PHE A 121 6.56 -5.99 5.83
CA PHE A 121 7.26 -5.60 7.05
C PHE A 121 7.28 -6.71 8.14
N ASP A 122 7.38 -7.97 7.73
CA ASP A 122 7.28 -9.16 8.58
C ASP A 122 5.92 -9.36 9.27
N ALA A 123 4.88 -8.62 8.87
CA ALA A 123 3.56 -8.75 9.44
C ALA A 123 2.98 -10.14 9.13
N PRO A 124 2.37 -10.84 10.10
CA PRO A 124 1.83 -12.18 9.91
C PRO A 124 0.56 -12.21 9.03
N VAL A 125 -0.05 -11.06 8.78
CA VAL A 125 -1.26 -10.91 7.98
C VAL A 125 -1.06 -9.77 6.98
N GLU A 126 -1.45 -10.02 5.74
CA GLU A 126 -1.58 -9.00 4.70
C GLU A 126 -3.02 -9.02 4.17
N LEU A 127 -3.65 -7.86 4.09
CA LEU A 127 -4.96 -7.69 3.46
C LEU A 127 -4.81 -7.01 2.10
N PHE A 128 -5.39 -7.59 1.05
CA PHE A 128 -5.48 -6.93 -0.25
C PHE A 128 -6.90 -6.42 -0.48
N ILE A 129 -7.02 -5.11 -0.69
CA ILE A 129 -8.30 -4.43 -0.79
C ILE A 129 -8.62 -4.19 -2.25
N TYR A 130 -9.79 -4.65 -2.67
CA TYR A 130 -10.31 -4.51 -4.01
C TYR A 130 -11.56 -3.64 -4.01
N ILE A 131 -11.78 -2.90 -5.09
CA ILE A 131 -12.97 -2.08 -5.31
C ILE A 131 -13.64 -2.38 -6.64
N HIS A 132 -14.95 -2.25 -6.69
CA HIS A 132 -15.72 -2.43 -7.92
C HIS A 132 -15.33 -1.37 -8.97
N LYS A 133 -15.01 -1.80 -10.19
CA LYS A 133 -14.44 -0.94 -11.23
C LYS A 133 -15.39 0.16 -11.69
N SER A 134 -16.70 -0.13 -11.79
CA SER A 134 -17.70 0.79 -12.35
C SER A 134 -18.02 2.01 -11.49
N LEU A 135 -17.68 1.98 -10.19
CA LEU A 135 -18.03 3.05 -9.24
C LEU A 135 -16.88 4.03 -8.99
N HIS A 136 -15.70 3.77 -9.57
CA HIS A 136 -14.55 4.68 -9.59
C HIS A 136 -14.22 5.33 -8.23
N ILE A 137 -14.34 6.66 -8.15
CA ILE A 137 -13.99 7.46 -6.97
C ILE A 137 -14.85 7.11 -5.75
N PHE A 138 -16.10 6.70 -5.96
CA PHE A 138 -17.03 6.40 -4.88
C PHE A 138 -16.69 5.08 -4.20
N ALA A 139 -16.32 4.06 -4.99
CA ALA A 139 -15.84 2.82 -4.39
C ALA A 139 -14.50 2.98 -3.68
N ALA A 140 -13.60 3.83 -4.20
CA ALA A 140 -12.35 4.16 -3.50
C ALA A 140 -12.60 4.92 -2.20
N ASN A 141 -13.53 5.88 -2.19
CA ASN A 141 -13.94 6.61 -0.98
C ASN A 141 -14.49 5.66 0.09
N ASP A 142 -15.45 4.81 -0.27
CA ASP A 142 -16.08 3.87 0.67
C ASP A 142 -15.07 2.86 1.22
N ALA A 143 -14.13 2.38 0.39
CA ALA A 143 -13.05 1.53 0.84
C ALA A 143 -12.08 2.27 1.78
N GLY A 144 -11.82 3.55 1.55
CA GLY A 144 -11.00 4.39 2.44
C GLY A 144 -11.61 4.53 3.83
N LEU A 145 -12.92 4.76 3.93
CA LEU A 145 -13.64 4.81 5.20
C LEU A 145 -13.57 3.49 5.95
N MET A 146 -13.79 2.38 5.25
CA MET A 146 -13.67 1.03 5.81
C MET A 146 -12.25 0.74 6.30
N LEU A 147 -11.23 1.10 5.51
CA LEU A 147 -9.82 0.94 5.87
C LEU A 147 -9.45 1.71 7.13
N GLU A 148 -9.90 2.96 7.27
CA GLU A 148 -9.63 3.75 8.47
C GLU A 148 -10.26 3.12 9.72
N ASN A 149 -11.51 2.66 9.65
CA ASN A 149 -12.13 1.92 10.77
C ASN A 149 -11.35 0.65 11.12
N LEU A 150 -10.86 -0.07 10.10
CA LEU A 150 -10.04 -1.28 10.30
C LEU A 150 -8.73 -0.94 11.01
N ILE A 151 -8.03 0.11 10.56
CA ILE A 151 -6.78 0.60 11.15
C ILE A 151 -7.01 0.99 12.61
N LEU A 152 -8.03 1.79 12.90
CA LEU A 152 -8.35 2.21 14.27
C LEU A 152 -8.72 1.01 15.16
N SER A 153 -9.49 0.03 14.66
CA SER A 153 -9.80 -1.20 15.40
C SER A 153 -8.53 -2.01 15.71
N ALA A 154 -7.63 -2.16 14.74
CA ALA A 154 -6.37 -2.85 14.94
C ALA A 154 -5.52 -2.17 16.04
N HIS A 155 -5.39 -0.85 15.99
CA HIS A 155 -4.65 -0.08 16.98
C HIS A 155 -5.28 -0.17 18.38
N ALA A 156 -6.61 -0.11 18.50
CA ALA A 156 -7.32 -0.29 19.76
C ALA A 156 -7.08 -1.68 20.41
N ARG A 157 -6.57 -2.64 19.63
CA ARG A 157 -6.25 -4.01 20.05
C ARG A 157 -4.74 -4.24 20.23
N GLY A 158 -3.94 -3.18 20.18
CA GLY A 158 -2.49 -3.25 20.31
C GLY A 158 -1.77 -3.80 19.08
N LEU A 159 -2.42 -3.78 17.92
CA LEU A 159 -1.81 -4.14 16.64
C LEU A 159 -1.29 -2.88 15.92
N GLY A 160 -0.27 -3.06 15.10
CA GLY A 160 0.20 -2.06 14.14
C GLY A 160 -0.27 -2.40 12.74
N THR A 161 -0.38 -1.36 11.92
CA THR A 161 -0.74 -1.49 10.52
C THR A 161 0.18 -0.67 9.61
N CYS A 162 0.34 -1.09 8.37
CA CYS A 162 1.02 -0.30 7.34
C CYS A 162 0.23 -0.40 6.04
N LEU A 163 -0.31 0.73 5.56
CA LEU A 163 -1.07 0.79 4.31
C LEU A 163 -0.11 0.90 3.12
N GLN A 164 -0.29 0.05 2.11
CA GLN A 164 0.72 -0.17 1.08
C GLN A 164 0.17 0.04 -0.34
N GLY A 165 0.60 1.12 -0.98
CA GLY A 165 0.44 1.28 -2.43
C GLY A 165 1.42 0.42 -3.26
N ALA A 166 2.51 -0.04 -2.65
CA ALA A 166 3.57 -0.78 -3.34
C ALA A 166 3.11 -2.14 -3.89
N VAL A 167 2.22 -2.84 -3.16
CA VAL A 167 1.76 -4.18 -3.52
C VAL A 167 0.74 -4.19 -4.68
N VAL A 168 0.25 -3.02 -5.07
CA VAL A 168 -0.75 -2.86 -6.14
C VAL A 168 -0.16 -3.10 -7.53
N ILE A 169 1.17 -3.18 -7.66
CA ILE A 169 1.90 -3.24 -8.93
C ILE A 169 1.82 -4.60 -9.65
N TRP A 170 1.55 -5.69 -8.91
CA TRP A 170 1.42 -7.05 -9.43
C TRP A 170 0.13 -7.74 -8.94
N ASP A 171 -1.02 -7.27 -9.41
CA ASP A 171 -2.36 -7.80 -9.06
C ASP A 171 -2.50 -9.30 -9.41
N ASP A 172 -1.81 -9.75 -10.45
CA ASP A 172 -1.85 -11.15 -10.90
C ASP A 172 -1.34 -12.12 -9.83
N ILE A 173 -0.27 -11.77 -9.07
CA ILE A 173 0.24 -12.61 -7.97
C ILE A 173 -0.87 -12.90 -6.94
N ILE A 174 -1.70 -11.89 -6.67
CA ILE A 174 -2.77 -12.00 -5.68
C ILE A 174 -3.92 -12.81 -6.26
N ARG A 175 -4.26 -12.63 -7.54
CA ARG A 175 -5.32 -13.40 -8.22
C ARG A 175 -4.98 -14.87 -8.41
N ASP A 176 -3.70 -15.22 -8.50
CA ASP A 176 -3.26 -16.62 -8.55
C ASP A 176 -3.55 -17.35 -7.22
N GLU A 177 -3.74 -16.62 -6.12
CA GLU A 177 -3.99 -17.16 -4.77
C GLU A 177 -5.44 -16.93 -4.30
N PHE A 178 -6.21 -16.09 -4.98
CA PHE A 178 -7.57 -15.72 -4.60
C PHE A 178 -8.49 -15.59 -5.81
N ASP A 179 -9.73 -16.12 -5.69
CA ASP A 179 -10.79 -15.99 -6.69
C ASP A 179 -11.41 -14.58 -6.70
N VAL A 180 -10.63 -13.57 -7.09
CA VAL A 180 -11.08 -12.19 -7.17
C VAL A 180 -11.92 -12.00 -8.43
N PRO A 181 -13.18 -11.56 -8.33
CA PRO A 181 -14.02 -11.36 -9.51
C PRO A 181 -13.42 -10.33 -10.48
N SER A 182 -13.66 -10.54 -11.77
CA SER A 182 -13.11 -9.71 -12.85
C SER A 182 -13.55 -8.25 -12.78
N ASP A 183 -14.72 -7.96 -12.19
CA ASP A 183 -15.23 -6.59 -12.03
C ASP A 183 -14.57 -5.79 -10.90
N TYR A 184 -13.68 -6.42 -10.14
CA TYR A 184 -12.95 -5.79 -9.05
C TYR A 184 -11.49 -5.52 -9.45
N LYS A 185 -10.96 -4.37 -9.02
CA LYS A 185 -9.55 -4.02 -9.18
C LYS A 185 -8.91 -3.75 -7.82
N ILE A 186 -7.64 -4.08 -7.69
CA ILE A 186 -6.89 -3.79 -6.47
C ILE A 186 -6.79 -2.27 -6.24
N LEU A 187 -7.01 -1.86 -5.00
CA LEU A 187 -6.88 -0.50 -4.51
C LEU A 187 -5.57 -0.31 -3.75
N THR A 188 -5.31 -1.16 -2.74
CA THR A 188 -4.17 -1.05 -1.80
C THR A 188 -3.97 -2.37 -1.05
N GLY A 189 -2.80 -2.53 -0.41
CA GLY A 189 -2.55 -3.52 0.63
C GLY A 189 -2.58 -2.93 2.03
N LEU A 190 -2.61 -3.80 3.04
CA LEU A 190 -2.53 -3.45 4.46
C LEU A 190 -1.87 -4.60 5.25
N ALA A 191 -0.63 -4.37 5.67
CA ALA A 191 0.09 -5.25 6.58
C ALA A 191 -0.42 -5.05 8.01
N ILE A 192 -0.66 -6.15 8.74
CA ILE A 192 -1.18 -6.14 10.11
C ILE A 192 -0.39 -7.09 11.00
N GLY A 193 0.13 -6.58 12.13
CA GLY A 193 0.94 -7.38 13.04
C GLY A 193 1.10 -6.77 14.42
N TYR A 194 1.90 -7.43 15.27
CA TYR A 194 2.39 -6.81 16.49
C TYR A 194 3.59 -5.91 16.16
N PRO A 195 3.55 -4.61 16.51
CA PRO A 195 4.69 -3.74 16.32
C PRO A 195 5.89 -4.27 17.11
N LYS A 196 7.05 -4.39 16.44
CA LYS A 196 8.33 -4.60 17.12
C LYS A 196 8.78 -3.26 17.73
N ASP A 197 9.46 -3.31 18.87
CA ASP A 197 10.21 -2.14 19.34
C ASP A 197 11.39 -1.90 18.39
N SER A 198 11.25 -0.89 17.53
CA SER A 198 12.23 -0.61 16.48
C SER A 198 12.28 0.88 16.18
N HIS A 199 13.47 1.36 15.80
CA HIS A 199 13.67 2.77 15.47
C HIS A 199 12.71 3.25 14.37
N ALA A 200 12.43 2.42 13.36
CA ALA A 200 11.52 2.75 12.27
C ALA A 200 10.10 3.08 12.75
N ASN A 201 9.61 2.40 13.79
CA ASN A 201 8.24 2.58 14.30
C ASN A 201 8.06 3.86 15.13
N ASN A 202 9.14 4.57 15.44
CA ASN A 202 9.12 5.85 16.15
C ASN A 202 9.10 7.05 15.19
N PHE A 203 9.07 6.82 13.87
CA PHE A 203 9.00 7.88 12.89
C PHE A 203 7.64 8.60 12.93
N GLY A 204 7.65 9.91 13.17
CA GLY A 204 6.47 10.77 13.10
C GLY A 204 6.47 11.64 11.86
N ALA A 205 5.67 11.29 10.85
CA ALA A 205 5.55 12.11 9.64
C ALA A 205 4.87 13.46 9.92
N HIS A 206 5.38 14.54 9.31
CA HIS A 206 4.78 15.87 9.37
C HIS A 206 3.27 15.85 9.05
N ARG A 207 2.46 16.58 9.83
CA ARG A 207 1.02 16.78 9.61
C ARG A 207 0.74 18.22 9.20
N LEU A 208 -0.16 18.40 8.24
CA LEU A 208 -0.58 19.73 7.76
C LEU A 208 -1.43 20.43 8.82
N ALA A 209 -1.38 21.77 8.82
CA ALA A 209 -2.32 22.57 9.60
C ALA A 209 -3.71 22.56 8.94
N PRO A 210 -4.81 22.69 9.70
CA PRO A 210 -6.17 22.75 9.13
C PRO A 210 -6.33 23.85 8.07
N SER A 211 -5.68 25.01 8.26
CA SER A 211 -5.72 26.12 7.31
C SER A 211 -5.15 25.79 5.92
N GLU A 212 -4.36 24.72 5.78
CA GLU A 212 -3.82 24.28 4.49
C GLU A 212 -4.81 23.45 3.67
N ILE A 213 -5.89 22.97 4.27
CA ILE A 213 -6.90 22.11 3.63
C ILE A 213 -8.31 22.70 3.68
N VAL A 214 -8.54 23.68 4.57
CA VAL A 214 -9.82 24.40 4.65
C VAL A 214 -9.83 25.52 3.61
N ILE A 215 -10.74 25.42 2.65
CA ILE A 215 -11.00 26.49 1.69
C ILE A 215 -11.93 27.52 2.37
N PRO A 216 -11.54 28.81 2.46
CA PRO A 216 -12.38 29.82 3.09
C PRO A 216 -13.64 30.09 2.25
N PRO A 217 -14.75 30.52 2.88
CA PRO A 217 -15.92 30.98 2.13
C PRO A 217 -15.56 32.20 1.27
N LYS A 218 -16.29 32.39 0.17
CA LYS A 218 -16.19 33.63 -0.62
C LYS A 218 -16.53 34.82 0.28
N ARG A 219 -15.75 35.90 0.21
CA ARG A 219 -16.11 37.17 0.86
C ARG A 219 -17.35 37.73 0.13
N THR A 220 -18.44 37.94 0.86
CA THR A 220 -19.55 38.78 0.40
C THR A 220 -19.19 40.23 0.70
N GLU A 221 -19.24 41.09 -0.32
CA GLU A 221 -19.14 42.56 -0.15
C GLU A 221 -20.30 43.09 0.71
#